data_AF-H9G3A1-F1
#
_entry.id   AF-H9G3A1-F1
#
_cell.length_a   1.000
_cell.length_b   1.000
_cell.length_c   1.000
_cell.angle_alpha   90.00
_cell.angle_beta   90.00
_cell.angle_gamma   90.00
#
_symmetry.space_group_name_H-M   'P 1'
#
loop_
_entity.id
_entity.type
_entity.pdbx_description
1 polymer ?
#
loop_
_entity_poly.entity_id
_entity_poly.type
_entity_poly.pdbx_seq_one_letter_code
_entity_poly.pdbx_strand_id
1 'polypeptide(L)'
;STVEFVKLLLSFLSFLEETICSLPKKTGLCRAAFHRFYFNSETGQCESFTYGGCEGNANNFLTWDECFSKCEDKFICSLPRETGRCRRSFRRFYFDSKSGQCESFRYSGRGGNANNFLTQDDCVTKCGGKVKVNNPQVLFLMSKGLHHGLYCIILRMLTNQTGVKSSS
;
A
#
# COMPACT_ATOMS: atom_id res chain seq x y z
N SER A 1 8.73 11.47 -26.58
CA SER A 1 8.56 10.06 -27.02
C SER A 1 7.53 9.35 -26.17
N THR A 2 6.74 8.46 -26.77
CA THR A 2 5.71 7.64 -26.11
C THR A 2 6.21 6.92 -24.86
N VAL A 3 7.49 6.58 -24.81
CA VAL A 3 8.18 5.99 -23.64
C VAL A 3 8.08 6.86 -22.39
N GLU A 4 8.20 8.18 -22.50
CA GLU A 4 8.19 9.09 -21.35
C GLU A 4 6.78 9.31 -20.79
N PHE A 5 5.77 9.24 -21.67
CA PHE A 5 4.37 9.26 -21.29
C PHE A 5 3.95 7.95 -20.59
N VAL A 6 4.44 6.80 -21.07
CA VAL A 6 4.20 5.50 -20.42
C VAL A 6 4.86 5.44 -19.05
N LYS A 7 6.10 5.94 -18.88
CA LYS A 7 6.75 6.04 -17.56
C LYS A 7 5.97 6.94 -16.60
N LEU A 8 5.45 8.08 -17.07
CA LEU A 8 4.66 9.01 -16.27
C LEU A 8 3.29 8.42 -15.87
N LEU A 9 2.66 7.67 -16.77
CA LEU A 9 1.43 6.95 -16.49
C LEU A 9 1.65 5.83 -15.48
N LEU A 10 2.73 5.04 -15.64
CA LEU A 10 3.08 3.96 -14.71
C LEU A 10 3.44 4.50 -13.32
N SER A 11 4.15 5.63 -13.23
CA SER A 11 4.44 6.26 -11.94
C SER A 11 3.17 6.82 -11.28
N PHE A 12 2.28 7.45 -12.06
CA PHE A 12 0.98 7.91 -11.57
C PHE A 12 0.07 6.76 -11.11
N LEU A 13 0.05 5.64 -11.84
CA LEU A 13 -0.68 4.43 -11.45
C LEU A 13 -0.10 3.80 -10.18
N SER A 14 1.22 3.76 -10.03
CA SER A 14 1.86 3.31 -8.79
C SER A 14 1.54 4.21 -7.59
N PHE A 15 1.36 5.51 -7.83
CA PHE A 15 0.98 6.49 -6.81
C PHE A 15 -0.49 6.36 -6.39
N LEU A 16 -1.41 6.08 -7.33
CA LEU A 16 -2.82 5.79 -7.01
C LEU A 16 -2.96 4.54 -6.13
N GLU A 17 -2.05 3.59 -6.25
CA GLU A 17 -2.07 2.36 -5.46
C GLU A 17 -1.68 2.57 -3.99
N GLU A 18 -0.82 3.55 -3.69
CA GLU A 18 -0.48 3.97 -2.31
C GLU A 18 -1.64 4.68 -1.61
N THR A 19 -2.63 5.16 -2.37
CA THR A 19 -3.76 5.89 -1.79
C THR A 19 -4.85 4.98 -1.26
N ILE A 20 -5.05 3.77 -1.81
CA ILE A 20 -6.11 2.85 -1.36
C ILE A 20 -5.94 2.49 0.11
N CYS A 21 -4.72 2.12 0.50
CA CYS A 21 -4.41 1.67 1.85
C CYS A 21 -4.38 2.81 2.88
N SER A 22 -4.51 4.07 2.47
CA SER A 22 -4.64 5.21 3.40
C SER A 22 -6.09 5.69 3.55
N LEU A 23 -7.03 5.16 2.76
CA LEU A 23 -8.44 5.51 2.90
C LEU A 23 -9.02 4.92 4.19
N PRO A 24 -9.96 5.60 4.86
CA PRO A 24 -10.65 5.03 6.02
C PRO A 24 -11.57 3.88 5.59
N LYS A 25 -11.93 2.98 6.51
CA LYS A 25 -13.07 2.07 6.26
C LYS A 25 -14.34 2.87 5.98
N LYS A 26 -15.16 2.39 5.05
CA LYS A 26 -16.42 3.06 4.70
C LYS A 26 -17.56 2.06 4.55
N THR A 27 -18.46 2.02 5.54
CA THR A 27 -19.67 1.20 5.52
C THR A 27 -20.62 1.61 4.39
N GLY A 28 -20.74 2.91 4.09
CA GLY A 28 -21.68 3.42 3.10
C GLY A 28 -23.12 3.54 3.64
N LEU A 29 -24.05 3.96 2.78
CA LEU A 29 -25.43 4.31 3.19
C LEU A 29 -26.42 3.14 3.13
N CYS A 30 -26.11 2.11 2.35
CA CYS A 30 -26.97 0.93 2.23
C CYS A 30 -26.93 0.07 3.50
N ARG A 31 -27.97 -0.74 3.71
CA ARG A 31 -28.21 -1.48 4.97
C ARG A 31 -27.95 -2.99 4.87
N ALA A 32 -27.28 -3.46 3.82
CA ALA A 32 -26.82 -4.84 3.79
C ALA A 32 -25.66 -5.03 4.78
N ALA A 33 -25.34 -6.29 5.11
CA ALA A 33 -24.26 -6.62 6.04
C ALA A 33 -23.23 -7.54 5.38
N PHE A 34 -22.44 -6.98 4.46
CA PHE A 34 -21.38 -7.75 3.81
C PHE A 34 -20.11 -7.73 4.67
N HIS A 35 -19.61 -8.92 5.01
CA HIS A 35 -18.30 -9.08 5.63
C HIS A 35 -17.21 -8.73 4.62
N ARG A 36 -16.36 -7.75 4.94
CA ARG A 36 -15.27 -7.25 4.10
C ARG A 36 -14.04 -6.98 4.96
N PHE A 37 -12.90 -6.78 4.31
CA PHE A 37 -11.65 -6.38 4.94
C PHE A 37 -11.23 -4.99 4.48
N TYR A 38 -10.57 -4.24 5.36
CA TYR A 38 -9.91 -2.98 5.03
C TYR A 38 -8.55 -2.95 5.72
N PHE A 39 -7.60 -2.23 5.14
CA PHE A 39 -6.33 -1.97 5.79
C PHE A 39 -6.49 -0.80 6.76
N ASN A 40 -6.19 -1.04 8.02
CA ASN A 40 -6.12 -0.02 9.05
C ASN A 40 -4.68 0.51 9.12
N SER A 41 -4.48 1.76 8.68
CA SER A 41 -3.16 2.40 8.69
C SER A 41 -2.66 2.76 10.09
N GLU A 42 -3.54 2.82 11.10
CA GLU A 42 -3.15 3.07 12.50
C GLU A 42 -2.52 1.82 13.13
N THR A 43 -3.08 0.64 12.85
CA THR A 43 -2.58 -0.65 13.35
C THR A 43 -1.61 -1.33 12.40
N GLY A 44 -1.59 -0.91 11.14
CA GLY A 44 -0.82 -1.52 10.06
C GLY A 44 -1.33 -2.90 9.66
N GLN A 45 -2.62 -3.20 9.89
CA GLN A 45 -3.21 -4.52 9.70
C GLN A 45 -4.51 -4.49 8.88
N CYS A 46 -4.76 -5.56 8.15
CA CYS A 46 -6.02 -5.84 7.50
C CYS A 46 -7.04 -6.37 8.52
N GLU A 47 -8.07 -5.58 8.74
CA GLU A 47 -9.12 -5.81 9.73
C GLU A 47 -10.48 -6.03 9.05
N SER A 48 -11.36 -6.83 9.66
CA SER A 48 -12.72 -7.03 9.15
C SER A 48 -13.63 -5.83 9.47
N PHE A 49 -14.54 -5.50 8.57
CA PHE A 49 -15.61 -4.54 8.82
C PHE A 49 -16.90 -4.92 8.06
N THR A 50 -18.01 -4.31 8.45
CA THR A 50 -19.30 -4.48 7.76
C THR A 50 -19.46 -3.42 6.67
N TYR A 51 -19.62 -3.86 5.43
CA TYR A 51 -19.94 -3.02 4.28
C TYR A 51 -21.45 -3.06 3.99
N GLY A 52 -22.04 -1.87 3.87
CA GLY A 52 -23.47 -1.63 3.64
C GLY A 52 -23.98 -2.05 2.26
N GLY A 53 -23.08 -2.27 1.30
CA GLY A 53 -23.41 -2.71 -0.07
C GLY A 53 -23.40 -1.61 -1.14
N CYS A 54 -23.32 -0.34 -0.75
CA CYS A 54 -23.16 0.77 -1.68
C CYS A 54 -22.31 1.91 -1.09
N GLU A 55 -21.83 2.81 -1.94
CA GLU A 55 -21.08 4.01 -1.56
C GLU A 55 -19.85 3.76 -0.66
N GLY A 56 -19.21 2.61 -0.81
CA GLY A 56 -17.92 2.33 -0.18
C GLY A 56 -16.78 3.16 -0.78
N ASN A 57 -15.55 2.78 -0.46
CA ASN A 57 -14.35 3.25 -1.14
C ASN A 57 -13.47 2.03 -1.49
N ALA A 58 -12.29 2.27 -2.08
CA ALA A 58 -11.41 1.22 -2.55
C ALA A 58 -10.71 0.41 -1.44
N ASN A 59 -10.68 0.91 -0.19
CA ASN A 59 -10.17 0.15 0.95
C ASN A 59 -11.24 -0.82 1.47
N ASN A 60 -11.62 -1.75 0.60
CA ASN A 60 -12.71 -2.68 0.79
C ASN A 60 -12.44 -3.94 -0.04
N PHE A 61 -11.89 -4.95 0.63
CA PHE A 61 -11.45 -6.21 0.04
C PHE A 61 -12.39 -7.34 0.43
N LEU A 62 -12.55 -8.33 -0.43
CA LEU A 62 -13.42 -9.47 -0.15
C LEU A 62 -12.78 -10.44 0.84
N THR A 63 -11.45 -10.58 0.75
CA THR A 63 -10.67 -11.53 1.56
C THR A 63 -9.54 -10.82 2.28
N TRP A 64 -9.05 -11.45 3.35
CA TRP A 64 -7.89 -10.95 4.08
C TRP A 64 -6.64 -10.96 3.21
N ASP A 65 -6.42 -12.03 2.44
CA ASP A 65 -5.25 -12.17 1.56
C ASP A 65 -5.19 -11.06 0.49
N GLU A 66 -6.33 -10.69 -0.10
CA GLU A 66 -6.42 -9.58 -1.06
C GLU A 66 -5.99 -8.25 -0.42
N CYS A 67 -6.49 -7.97 0.80
CA CYS A 67 -6.09 -6.79 1.56
C CYS A 67 -4.59 -6.83 1.88
N PHE A 68 -4.09 -7.98 2.35
CA PHE A 68 -2.72 -8.17 2.80
C PHE A 68 -1.73 -7.95 1.64
N SER A 69 -1.96 -8.61 0.50
CA SER A 69 -1.12 -8.46 -0.69
C SER A 69 -1.18 -7.05 -1.26
N LYS A 70 -2.33 -6.36 -1.16
CA LYS A 70 -2.45 -5.00 -1.68
C LYS A 70 -1.80 -3.96 -0.78
N CYS A 71 -1.95 -4.09 0.53
CA CYS A 71 -1.63 -3.06 1.49
C CYS A 71 -0.50 -3.43 2.44
N GLU A 72 -0.57 -4.55 3.15
CA GLU A 72 0.45 -4.91 4.14
C GLU A 72 1.81 -5.17 3.50
N ASP A 73 1.85 -5.81 2.34
CA ASP A 73 3.08 -6.22 1.64
C ASP A 73 4.10 -5.08 1.44
N LYS A 74 3.63 -3.84 1.30
CA LYS A 74 4.50 -2.67 1.13
C LYS A 74 5.08 -2.16 2.45
N PHE A 75 4.40 -2.43 3.57
CA PHE A 75 4.73 -1.95 4.92
C PHE A 75 5.44 -3.00 5.79
N ILE A 76 5.43 -4.28 5.43
CA ILE A 76 6.10 -5.36 6.19
C ILE A 76 7.52 -4.94 6.61
N CYS A 77 8.31 -4.41 5.67
CA CYS A 77 9.70 -4.02 5.90
C CYS A 77 9.87 -2.73 6.73
N SER A 78 8.78 -2.05 7.08
CA SER A 78 8.80 -0.87 7.95
C SER A 78 8.31 -1.17 9.37
N LEU A 79 7.68 -2.33 9.58
CA LEU A 79 7.17 -2.73 10.89
C LEU A 79 8.33 -2.99 11.87
N PRO A 80 8.14 -2.72 13.17
CA PRO A 80 9.15 -3.04 14.19
C PRO A 80 9.30 -4.55 14.33
N ARG A 81 10.46 -5.02 14.81
CA ARG A 81 10.57 -6.43 15.23
C ARG A 81 9.68 -6.70 16.44
N GLU A 82 8.98 -7.82 16.44
CA GLU A 82 8.17 -8.24 17.59
C GLU A 82 8.46 -9.67 18.02
N THR A 83 9.03 -9.83 19.22
CA THR A 83 9.28 -11.14 19.83
C THR A 83 7.99 -11.92 20.12
N GLY A 84 6.86 -11.25 20.34
CA GLY A 84 5.60 -11.88 20.76
C GLY A 84 5.57 -12.18 22.27
N ARG A 85 4.59 -12.99 22.71
CA ARG A 85 4.21 -13.11 24.15
C ARG A 85 4.47 -14.48 24.78
N CYS A 86 4.97 -15.45 24.03
CA CYS A 86 5.22 -16.80 24.54
C CYS A 86 6.68 -16.99 25.02
N ARG A 87 7.01 -18.17 25.53
CA ARG A 87 8.35 -18.50 26.07
C ARG A 87 9.21 -19.39 25.16
N ARG A 88 8.71 -19.78 23.98
CA ARG A 88 9.53 -20.52 23.01
C ARG A 88 10.56 -19.58 22.39
N SER A 89 11.56 -20.12 21.71
CA SER A 89 12.62 -19.32 21.10
C SER A 89 12.95 -19.89 19.73
N PHE A 90 12.31 -19.34 18.71
CA PHE A 90 12.59 -19.65 17.31
C PHE A 90 13.48 -18.56 16.74
N ARG A 91 14.58 -18.96 16.08
CA ARG A 91 15.37 -18.02 15.29
C ARG A 91 14.57 -17.62 14.06
N ARG A 92 14.42 -16.32 13.86
CA ARG A 92 13.71 -15.69 12.74
C ARG A 92 14.52 -14.49 12.27
N PHE A 93 14.11 -13.91 11.15
CA PHE A 93 14.72 -12.72 10.56
C PHE A 93 13.69 -11.61 10.43
N TYR A 94 14.13 -10.36 10.55
CA TYR A 94 13.31 -9.18 10.31
C TYR A 94 14.15 -8.17 9.55
N PHE A 95 13.51 -7.30 8.77
CA PHE A 95 14.18 -6.18 8.16
C PHE A 95 14.24 -5.01 9.15
N ASP A 96 15.45 -4.59 9.50
CA ASP A 96 15.69 -3.40 10.31
C ASP A 96 15.77 -2.18 9.39
N SER A 97 14.75 -1.33 9.46
CA SER A 97 14.67 -0.11 8.65
C SER A 97 15.74 0.93 9.01
N LYS A 98 16.35 0.86 10.20
CA LYS A 98 17.42 1.78 10.62
C LYS A 98 18.75 1.40 9.99
N SER A 99 19.11 0.11 10.03
CA SER A 99 20.34 -0.39 9.39
C SER A 99 20.15 -0.63 7.88
N GLY A 100 18.91 -0.81 7.43
CA GLY A 100 18.56 -1.19 6.06
C GLY A 100 18.91 -2.65 5.75
N GLN A 101 19.00 -3.50 6.77
CA GLN A 101 19.47 -4.88 6.64
C GLN A 101 18.51 -5.87 7.28
N CYS A 102 18.54 -7.11 6.80
CA CYS A 102 17.85 -8.22 7.43
C CYS A 102 18.70 -8.76 8.59
N GLU A 103 18.14 -8.74 9.80
CA GLU A 103 18.80 -9.14 11.03
C GLU A 103 18.04 -10.28 11.71
N SER A 104 18.74 -11.16 12.42
CA SER A 104 18.09 -12.26 13.14
C SER A 104 17.60 -11.85 14.52
N PHE A 105 16.44 -12.35 14.94
CA PHE A 105 15.88 -12.15 16.27
C PHE A 105 15.26 -13.43 16.83
N ARG A 106 14.97 -13.43 18.14
CA ARG A 106 14.25 -14.52 18.81
C ARG A 106 12.76 -14.24 18.80
N TYR A 107 12.01 -15.11 18.13
CA TYR A 107 10.55 -15.10 18.09
C TYR A 107 9.96 -16.14 19.05
N SER A 108 8.94 -15.73 19.79
CA SER A 108 8.33 -16.55 20.84
C SER A 108 7.38 -17.65 20.34
N GLY A 109 7.07 -17.67 19.04
CA GLY A 109 6.19 -18.65 18.41
C GLY A 109 4.70 -18.27 18.41
N ARG A 110 4.30 -17.15 19.03
CA ARG A 110 2.92 -16.63 18.96
C ARG A 110 2.88 -15.11 19.06
N GLY A 111 1.97 -14.49 18.30
CA GLY A 111 1.85 -13.03 18.18
C GLY A 111 2.91 -12.49 17.22
N GLY A 112 3.36 -11.27 17.46
CA GLY A 112 4.26 -10.60 16.54
C GLY A 112 3.53 -10.01 15.33
N ASN A 113 4.31 -9.51 14.38
CA ASN A 113 3.80 -8.95 13.12
C ASN A 113 4.48 -9.61 11.92
N ALA A 114 4.14 -9.15 10.72
CA ALA A 114 4.57 -9.74 9.46
C ALA A 114 6.07 -9.55 9.15
N ASN A 115 6.79 -8.66 9.85
CA ASN A 115 8.25 -8.51 9.71
C ASN A 115 8.98 -9.65 10.45
N ASN A 116 8.72 -10.88 10.03
CA ASN A 116 9.16 -12.11 10.68
C ASN A 116 9.29 -13.22 9.64
N PHE A 117 10.49 -13.37 9.11
CA PHE A 117 10.86 -14.30 8.06
C PHE A 117 11.55 -15.53 8.65
N LEU A 118 11.35 -16.69 8.02
CA LEU A 118 11.98 -17.93 8.45
C LEU A 118 13.48 -17.94 8.11
N THR A 119 13.84 -17.43 6.93
CA THR A 119 15.21 -17.40 6.44
C THR A 119 15.69 -15.96 6.16
N GLN A 120 17.01 -15.78 6.10
CA GLN A 120 17.61 -14.51 5.72
C GLN A 120 17.23 -14.15 4.28
N ASP A 121 17.22 -15.15 3.39
CA ASP A 121 16.94 -14.95 1.97
C ASP A 121 15.49 -14.50 1.76
N ASP A 122 14.51 -15.09 2.46
CA ASP A 122 13.11 -14.63 2.40
C ASP A 122 12.99 -13.15 2.78
N CYS A 123 13.71 -12.74 3.84
CA CYS A 123 13.74 -11.34 4.27
C CYS A 123 14.38 -10.44 3.20
N VAL A 124 15.53 -10.83 2.66
CA VAL A 124 16.25 -10.04 1.65
C VAL A 124 15.47 -9.97 0.34
N THR A 125 14.87 -11.06 -0.11
CA THR A 125 14.00 -11.09 -1.29
C THR A 125 12.79 -10.19 -1.10
N LYS A 126 12.18 -10.17 0.10
CA LYS A 126 11.01 -9.34 0.36
C LYS A 126 11.36 -7.86 0.58
N CYS A 127 12.47 -7.56 1.25
CA CYS A 127 12.77 -6.22 1.78
C CYS A 127 14.08 -5.60 1.30
N GLY A 128 15.04 -6.39 0.80
CA GLY A 128 16.40 -5.97 0.45
C GLY A 128 16.49 -4.97 -0.72
N GLY A 129 15.39 -4.68 -1.41
CA GLY A 129 15.33 -3.72 -2.52
C GLY A 129 14.96 -2.28 -2.14
N LYS A 130 14.66 -1.96 -0.87
CA LYS A 130 14.21 -0.61 -0.46
C LYS A 130 15.24 0.14 0.39
N VAL A 131 16.43 0.41 -0.16
CA VAL A 131 17.40 1.34 0.43
C VAL A 131 17.21 2.74 -0.19
N LYS A 132 16.62 3.65 0.62
CA LYS A 132 16.58 5.13 0.54
C LYS A 132 16.42 5.78 -0.85
N VAL A 133 15.19 6.13 -1.24
CA VAL A 133 14.98 7.29 -2.14
C VAL A 133 15.01 8.56 -1.30
N ASN A 134 16.19 8.93 -0.81
CA ASN A 134 16.45 10.32 -0.44
C ASN A 134 16.94 11.04 -1.69
N ASN A 135 16.03 11.32 -2.63
CA ASN A 135 16.29 12.33 -3.66
C ASN A 135 15.71 13.67 -3.19
N PRO A 136 16.53 14.62 -2.72
CA PRO A 136 16.06 15.93 -2.25
C PRO A 136 15.34 16.75 -3.34
N GLN A 137 15.41 16.36 -4.62
CA GLN A 137 14.65 17.01 -5.70
C GLN A 137 13.16 16.61 -5.74
N VAL A 138 12.79 15.46 -5.18
CA VAL A 138 11.39 14.99 -5.19
C VAL A 138 10.58 15.62 -4.05
N LEU A 139 11.21 15.88 -2.91
CA LEU A 139 10.57 16.56 -1.77
C LEU A 139 10.19 18.02 -2.08
N PHE A 140 10.94 18.68 -2.98
CA PHE A 140 10.68 20.07 -3.38
C PHE A 140 9.42 20.24 -4.26
N LEU A 141 9.00 19.20 -4.98
CA LEU A 141 7.82 19.24 -5.83
C LEU A 141 6.51 19.07 -5.04
N MET A 142 6.57 18.47 -3.86
CA MET A 142 5.39 18.21 -3.01
C MET A 142 4.89 19.47 -2.26
N SER A 143 5.71 20.52 -2.15
CA SER A 143 5.35 21.77 -1.45
C SER A 143 4.58 22.80 -2.29
N LYS A 144 4.41 22.58 -3.59
CA LYS A 144 3.63 23.46 -4.48
C LYS A 144 2.50 22.64 -5.07
N GLY A 145 1.28 22.78 -4.53
CA GLY A 145 0.08 21.99 -4.87
C GLY A 145 -0.33 21.96 -6.35
N LEU A 146 0.46 21.31 -7.20
CA LEU A 146 0.26 21.21 -8.64
C LEU A 146 -0.64 20.03 -9.05
N HIS A 147 -1.13 19.23 -8.11
CA HIS A 147 -1.93 18.03 -8.44
C HIS A 147 -3.36 18.35 -8.91
N HIS A 148 -3.95 19.49 -8.53
CA HIS A 148 -5.28 19.86 -9.02
C HIS A 148 -5.25 20.33 -10.50
N GLY A 149 -4.16 21.03 -10.89
CA GLY A 149 -3.96 21.47 -12.27
C GLY A 149 -3.66 20.32 -13.22
N LEU A 150 -2.82 19.37 -12.81
CA LEU A 150 -2.45 18.23 -13.63
C LEU A 150 -3.64 17.26 -13.85
N TYR A 151 -4.49 17.09 -12.82
CA TYR A 151 -5.72 16.31 -12.92
C TYR A 151 -6.68 16.88 -13.97
N CYS A 152 -6.90 18.21 -13.98
CA CYS A 152 -7.71 18.89 -15.00
C CYS A 152 -7.10 18.80 -16.40
N ILE A 153 -5.77 18.85 -16.53
CA ILE A 153 -5.09 18.74 -17.83
C ILE A 153 -5.21 17.31 -18.37
N ILE A 154 -5.02 16.29 -17.52
CA ILE A 154 -5.18 14.89 -17.89
C ILE A 154 -6.64 14.60 -18.30
N LEU A 155 -7.62 15.10 -17.55
CA LEU A 155 -9.04 14.98 -17.91
C LEU A 155 -9.37 15.66 -19.25
N ARG A 156 -8.85 16.86 -19.51
CA ARG A 156 -9.05 17.55 -20.80
C ARG A 156 -8.39 16.83 -21.98
N MET A 157 -7.24 16.20 -21.77
CA MET A 157 -6.57 15.41 -22.81
C MET A 157 -7.34 14.10 -23.10
N LEU A 158 -7.99 13.50 -22.10
CA LEU A 158 -8.81 12.30 -22.25
C LEU A 158 -10.17 12.58 -22.91
N THR A 159 -10.83 13.71 -22.61
CA THR A 159 -12.10 14.07 -23.27
C THR A 159 -11.94 14.53 -24.72
N ASN A 160 -10.74 15.00 -25.12
CA ASN A 160 -10.46 15.38 -26.50
C ASN A 160 -10.21 14.20 -27.45
N GLN A 161 -10.14 12.95 -26.93
CA GLN A 161 -10.00 11.75 -27.76
C GLN A 161 -11.34 11.08 -28.12
N THR A 162 -12.48 11.61 -27.64
CA THR A 162 -13.83 11.13 -28.03
C THR A 162 -14.64 12.17 -28.83
N GLY A 163 -13.98 13.16 -29.44
CA GLY A 163 -14.59 14.12 -30.37
C GLY A 163 -14.95 13.46 -31.71
N VAL A 164 -15.97 12.60 -31.69
CA VAL A 164 -16.74 12.20 -32.88
C VAL A 164 -17.31 13.47 -33.50
N LYS A 165 -16.96 13.73 -34.77
CA LYS A 165 -17.59 14.76 -35.59
C LYS A 165 -19.09 14.50 -35.66
N SER A 166 -19.91 15.36 -35.07
CA SER A 166 -21.31 15.48 -35.46
C SER A 166 -21.38 16.42 -36.67
N SER A 167 -21.53 15.83 -37.85
CA SER A 167 -21.94 16.50 -39.08
C SER A 167 -23.44 16.73 -39.07
N SER A 168 -23.87 18.00 -39.14
CA SER A 168 -25.06 18.50 -39.85
C SER A 168 -25.05 20.01 -39.81
#